data_AF-A0A353YE30-F1
#
_entry.id   AF-A0A353YE30-F1
#
_cell.length_a   1.000
_cell.length_b   1.000
_cell.length_c   1.000
_cell.angle_alpha   90.00
_cell.angle_beta   90.00
_cell.angle_gamma   90.00
#
_symmetry.space_group_name_H-M   'P 1'
#
loop_
_entity.id
_entity.type
_entity.pdbx_description
1 polymer ?
#
loop_
_entity_poly.entity_id
_entity_poly.type
_entity_poly.pdbx_seq_one_letter_code
_entity_poly.pdbx_strand_id
1 'polypeptide(L)'
;MSRGWLLSSIALGLALGALFAAYPLWDLQVADWFFDHERAKFPLAVNYQWNLVRRAANWVPFLLLLPAVFAVLRKLVFPSAPMAMAPSVVLFLIGSFAVGPGLTSNLLLKENWGRPRPNSVQQFAGTATFQPWWRPSA
;
A
#
# COMPACT_ATOMS: atom_id res chain seq x y z
N MET A 1 -17.48 18.73 -12.55
CA MET A 1 -16.29 18.14 -13.19
C MET A 1 -15.70 16.92 -12.48
N SER A 2 -15.82 16.75 -11.15
CA SER A 2 -15.15 15.64 -10.41
C SER A 2 -15.83 14.27 -10.44
N ARG A 3 -17.17 14.21 -10.55
CA ARG A 3 -17.93 12.94 -10.51
C ARG A 3 -17.63 12.00 -11.68
N GLY A 4 -17.50 12.53 -12.90
CA GLY A 4 -17.21 11.74 -14.10
C GLY A 4 -15.89 10.98 -13.98
N TRP A 5 -14.82 11.69 -13.61
CA TRP A 5 -13.50 11.09 -13.37
C TRP A 5 -13.53 10.01 -12.30
N LEU A 6 -14.21 10.26 -11.17
CA LEU A 6 -14.32 9.27 -10.09
C LEU A 6 -15.04 8.00 -10.57
N LEU A 7 -16.17 8.14 -11.26
CA LEU A 7 -16.90 7.00 -11.80
C LEU A 7 -16.09 6.26 -12.86
N SER A 8 -15.39 6.97 -13.74
CA SER A 8 -14.50 6.37 -14.73
C SER A 8 -13.34 5.61 -14.10
N SER A 9 -12.71 6.15 -13.04
CA SER A 9 -11.65 5.46 -12.32
C SER A 9 -12.14 4.19 -11.62
N ILE A 10 -13.33 4.24 -10.99
CA ILE A 10 -13.95 3.06 -10.38
C ILE A 10 -14.29 2.02 -11.45
N ALA A 11 -14.93 2.43 -12.55
CA ALA A 11 -15.29 1.54 -13.64
C ALA A 11 -14.05 0.89 -14.27
N LEU A 12 -12.99 1.66 -14.51
CA LEU A 12 -11.72 1.16 -15.01
C LEU A 12 -11.09 0.15 -14.04
N GLY A 13 -11.07 0.47 -12.74
CA GLY A 13 -10.55 -0.44 -11.71
C GLY A 13 -11.31 -1.76 -11.65
N LEU A 14 -12.64 -1.71 -11.72
CA LEU A 14 -13.48 -2.92 -11.75
C LEU A 14 -13.28 -3.72 -13.04
N ALA A 15 -13.19 -3.05 -14.19
CA ALA A 15 -12.95 -3.72 -15.47
C ALA A 15 -11.58 -4.41 -15.50
N LEU A 16 -10.52 -3.72 -15.05
CA LEU A 16 -9.19 -4.32 -14.92
C LEU A 16 -9.18 -5.46 -13.91
N GLY A 17 -9.85 -5.31 -12.76
CA GLY A 17 -10.01 -6.38 -11.77
C GLY A 17 -10.65 -7.62 -12.38
N ALA A 18 -11.79 -7.47 -13.08
CA ALA A 18 -12.48 -8.55 -13.75
C ALA A 18 -11.62 -9.22 -14.83
N LEU A 19 -10.88 -8.42 -15.61
CA LEU A 19 -9.98 -8.91 -16.65
C LEU A 19 -8.84 -9.76 -16.06
N PHE A 20 -8.19 -9.28 -15.00
CA PHE A 20 -7.15 -10.03 -14.29
C PHE A 20 -7.70 -11.21 -13.49
N ALA A 21 -8.99 -11.21 -13.15
CA ALA A 21 -9.65 -12.37 -12.56
C ALA A 21 -9.90 -13.48 -13.60
N ALA A 22 -10.26 -13.10 -14.83
CA ALA A 22 -10.47 -14.01 -15.95
C ALA A 22 -9.15 -14.59 -16.49
N TYR A 23 -8.07 -13.78 -16.51
CA TYR A 23 -6.74 -14.19 -16.96
C TYR A 23 -5.66 -13.96 -15.89
N PRO A 24 -5.61 -14.77 -14.81
CA PRO A 24 -4.69 -14.54 -13.70
C PRO A 24 -3.21 -14.62 -14.06
N LEU A 25 -2.85 -15.40 -15.09
CA LEU A 25 -1.47 -15.56 -15.54
C LEU A 25 -0.84 -14.27 -16.07
N TRP A 26 -1.67 -13.28 -16.45
CA TRP A 26 -1.15 -11.98 -16.86
C TRP A 26 -0.38 -11.26 -15.75
N ASP A 27 -0.71 -11.51 -14.48
CA ASP A 27 0.07 -11.00 -13.34
C ASP A 27 1.53 -11.49 -13.39
N LEU A 28 1.72 -12.78 -13.72
CA LEU A 28 3.06 -13.36 -13.89
C LEU A 28 3.74 -12.85 -15.16
N GLN A 29 3.04 -12.80 -16.29
CA GLN A 29 3.63 -12.36 -17.56
C GLN A 29 4.14 -10.91 -17.49
N VAL A 30 3.37 -10.02 -16.86
CA VAL A 30 3.78 -8.62 -16.67
C VAL A 30 4.95 -8.53 -15.69
N ALA A 31 4.95 -9.32 -14.60
CA ALA A 31 6.07 -9.34 -13.66
C ALA A 31 7.37 -9.88 -14.31
N ASP A 32 7.24 -10.85 -15.23
CA ASP A 32 8.37 -11.48 -15.93
C ASP A 32 9.18 -10.48 -16.76
N TRP A 33 8.53 -9.46 -17.33
CA TRP A 33 9.22 -8.38 -18.05
C TRP A 33 10.22 -7.59 -17.19
N PHE A 34 10.10 -7.67 -15.87
CA PHE A 34 10.97 -7.00 -14.90
C PHE A 34 11.88 -7.96 -14.13
N PHE A 35 11.81 -9.26 -14.42
CA PHE A 35 12.63 -10.28 -13.76
C PHE A 35 13.86 -10.61 -14.60
N ASP A 36 15.03 -10.68 -13.94
CA ASP A 36 16.27 -11.12 -14.57
C ASP A 36 16.47 -12.61 -14.27
N HIS A 37 16.23 -13.44 -15.28
CA HIS A 37 16.35 -14.91 -15.20
C HIS A 37 17.79 -15.38 -14.98
N GLU A 38 18.79 -14.64 -15.47
CA GLU A 38 20.20 -15.02 -15.26
C GLU A 38 20.62 -14.79 -13.81
N ARG A 39 20.17 -13.69 -13.21
CA ARG A 39 20.50 -13.32 -11.84
C ARG A 39 19.50 -13.85 -10.81
N ALA A 40 18.41 -14.47 -11.27
CA ALA A 40 17.28 -14.95 -10.48
C ALA A 40 16.70 -13.88 -9.52
N LYS A 41 16.66 -12.61 -9.97
CA LYS A 41 16.28 -11.47 -9.11
C LYS A 41 15.52 -10.41 -9.90
N PHE A 42 14.73 -9.60 -9.19
CA PHE A 42 14.20 -8.35 -9.71
C PHE A 42 15.26 -7.24 -9.54
N PRO A 43 15.88 -6.72 -10.63
CA PRO A 43 17.02 -5.81 -10.51
C PRO A 43 16.70 -4.53 -9.73
N LEU A 44 15.50 -3.98 -9.92
CA LEU A 44 15.01 -2.80 -9.21
C LEU A 44 14.85 -3.02 -7.69
N ALA A 45 14.62 -4.27 -7.26
CA ALA A 45 14.52 -4.59 -5.85
C ALA A 45 15.88 -4.65 -5.14
N VAL A 46 16.97 -4.80 -5.89
CA VAL A 46 18.33 -4.98 -5.33
C VAL A 46 19.15 -3.70 -5.46
N ASN A 47 18.82 -2.80 -6.39
CA ASN A 47 19.55 -1.55 -6.59
C ASN A 47 19.41 -0.62 -5.36
N TYR A 48 20.55 -0.21 -4.81
CA TYR A 48 20.64 0.65 -3.63
C TYR A 48 19.90 1.99 -3.80
N GLN A 49 20.04 2.63 -4.97
CA GLN A 49 19.47 3.96 -5.23
C GLN A 49 17.94 3.92 -5.20
N TRP A 50 17.34 2.92 -5.86
CA TRP A 50 15.89 2.73 -5.87
C TRP A 50 15.34 2.33 -4.50
N ASN A 51 16.09 1.52 -3.76
CA ASN A 51 15.73 1.19 -2.39
C ASN A 51 15.78 2.41 -1.46
N LEU A 52 16.73 3.33 -1.66
CA LEU A 52 16.80 4.57 -0.89
C LEU A 52 15.57 5.46 -1.16
N VAL A 53 15.21 5.64 -2.44
CA VAL A 53 14.00 6.39 -2.83
C VAL A 53 12.75 5.76 -2.21
N ARG A 54 12.62 4.44 -2.30
CA ARG A 54 11.50 3.71 -1.68
C ARG A 54 11.45 3.90 -0.17
N ARG A 55 12.60 3.81 0.52
CA ARG A 55 12.68 4.03 1.97
C ARG A 55 12.28 5.46 2.33
N ALA A 56 12.76 6.45 1.59
CA ALA A 56 12.38 7.85 1.81
C ALA A 56 10.87 8.07 1.58
N ALA A 57 10.31 7.49 0.52
CA ALA A 57 8.87 7.57 0.23
C ALA A 57 8.03 6.94 1.35
N ASN A 58 8.50 5.86 1.99
CA ASN A 58 7.81 5.23 3.11
C ASN A 58 7.72 6.13 4.36
N TRP A 59 8.54 7.18 4.48
CA TRP A 59 8.46 8.15 5.58
C TRP A 59 7.40 9.22 5.36
N VAL A 60 6.99 9.48 4.12
CA VAL A 60 6.02 10.54 3.77
C VAL A 60 4.72 10.44 4.59
N PRO A 61 4.09 9.25 4.73
CA PRO A 61 2.87 9.13 5.53
C PRO A 61 3.09 9.51 7.01
N PHE A 62 4.24 9.13 7.59
CA PHE A 62 4.58 9.48 8.97
C PHE A 62 4.82 10.99 9.13
N LEU A 63 5.50 11.62 8.17
CA LEU A 63 5.73 13.06 8.17
C LEU A 63 4.41 13.86 8.10
N LEU A 64 3.40 13.34 7.39
CA LEU A 64 2.05 13.94 7.37
C LEU A 64 1.31 13.76 8.69
N LEU A 65 1.50 12.63 9.38
CA LEU A 65 0.81 12.33 10.64
C LEU A 65 1.47 13.01 11.86
N LEU A 66 2.78 13.23 11.82
CA LEU A 66 3.57 13.73 12.94
C LEU A 66 3.06 15.07 13.50
N PRO A 67 2.72 16.10 12.70
CA PRO A 67 2.15 17.35 13.21
C PRO A 67 0.83 17.16 13.96
N ALA A 68 -0.01 16.23 13.49
CA ALA A 68 -1.29 15.93 14.14
C ALA A 68 -1.08 15.27 15.51
N VAL A 69 -0.17 14.30 15.58
CA VAL A 69 0.22 13.65 16.85
C VAL A 69 0.83 14.66 17.80
N PHE A 70 1.75 15.50 17.33
CA PHE A 70 2.37 16.54 18.14
C PHE A 70 1.33 17.54 18.70
N ALA A 71 0.35 17.95 17.89
CA ALA A 71 -0.71 18.84 18.33
C ALA A 71 -1.54 18.24 19.49
N VAL A 72 -1.84 16.93 19.44
CA VAL A 72 -2.52 16.22 20.52
C VAL A 72 -1.64 16.13 21.77
N LEU A 73 -0.38 15.68 21.63
CA LEU A 73 0.55 15.54 22.74
C LEU A 73 0.78 16.87 23.47
N ARG A 74 1.00 17.96 22.73
CA ARG A 74 1.15 19.31 23.31
C ARG A 74 -0.09 19.71 24.09
N LYS A 75 -1.30 19.41 23.60
CA LYS A 75 -2.56 19.75 24.27
C LYS A 75 -2.75 18.94 25.55
N LEU A 76 -2.27 17.70 25.61
CA LEU A 76 -2.30 16.86 26.82
C LEU A 76 -1.33 17.38 27.89
N VAL A 77 -0.12 17.80 27.50
CA VAL A 77 0.88 18.35 28.43
C VAL A 77 0.51 19.77 28.89
N PHE A 78 -0.07 20.58 28.01
CA PHE A 78 -0.46 21.96 28.29
C PHE A 78 -1.94 22.20 27.98
N PRO A 79 -2.87 21.79 28.86
CA PRO A 79 -4.32 21.87 28.60
C PRO A 79 -4.83 23.29 28.36
N SER A 80 -4.20 24.31 28.97
CA SER A 80 -4.58 25.72 28.82
C SER A 80 -4.09 26.34 27.51
N ALA A 81 -3.18 25.70 26.79
CA ALA A 81 -2.67 26.22 25.52
C ALA A 81 -3.69 26.04 24.38
N PRO A 82 -3.76 26.96 23.41
CA PRO A 82 -4.54 26.76 22.20
C PRO A 82 -3.99 25.57 21.40
N MET A 83 -4.86 24.90 20.66
CA MET A 83 -4.45 23.76 19.84
C MET A 83 -3.56 24.24 18.69
N ALA A 84 -2.46 23.53 18.41
CA ALA A 84 -1.49 23.93 17.40
C ALA A 84 -2.02 23.84 15.96
N MET A 85 -3.13 23.15 15.76
CA MET A 85 -3.81 22.93 14.48
C MET A 85 -5.32 22.80 14.71
N ALA A 86 -6.12 23.07 13.68
CA ALA A 86 -7.57 22.89 13.74
C ALA A 86 -7.93 21.46 14.21
N PRO A 87 -8.82 21.28 15.21
CA PRO A 87 -9.21 19.97 15.71
C PRO A 87 -9.77 19.05 14.63
N SER A 88 -10.52 19.59 13.67
CA SER A 88 -11.05 18.84 12.53
C SER A 88 -9.94 18.22 11.65
N VAL A 89 -8.84 18.95 11.44
CA VAL A 89 -7.69 18.45 10.68
C VAL A 89 -6.95 17.36 11.46
N VAL A 90 -6.78 17.52 12.77
CA VAL A 90 -6.19 16.48 13.62
C VAL A 90 -7.03 15.21 13.61
N LEU A 91 -8.34 15.34 13.82
CA LEU A 91 -9.27 14.21 13.78
C LEU A 91 -9.27 13.53 12.42
N PHE A 92 -9.28 14.32 11.33
CA PHE A 92 -9.22 13.78 9.99
C PHE A 92 -7.93 13.02 9.72
N LEU A 93 -6.76 13.59 10.03
CA LEU A 93 -5.47 12.96 9.78
C LEU A 93 -5.30 11.68 10.62
N ILE A 94 -5.52 11.77 11.93
CA ILE A 94 -5.37 10.61 12.83
C ILE A 94 -6.41 9.54 12.48
N GLY A 95 -7.67 9.93 12.31
CA GLY A 95 -8.76 9.01 11.99
C GLY A 95 -8.56 8.30 10.65
N SER A 96 -8.17 9.03 9.61
CA SER A 96 -7.92 8.43 8.28
C SER A 96 -6.75 7.45 8.30
N PHE A 97 -5.68 7.76 9.04
CA PHE A 97 -4.55 6.85 9.19
C PHE A 97 -4.87 5.63 10.06
N ALA A 98 -5.65 5.83 11.13
CA ALA A 98 -6.09 4.75 11.98
C ALA A 98 -7.01 3.78 11.22
N VAL A 99 -7.99 4.29 10.48
CA VAL A 99 -8.95 3.47 9.72
C VAL A 99 -8.31 2.87 8.46
N GLY A 100 -7.58 3.67 7.68
CA GLY A 100 -6.99 3.24 6.40
C GLY A 100 -5.85 2.23 6.60
N PRO A 101 -4.60 2.69 6.80
CA PRO A 101 -3.47 1.78 6.98
C PRO A 101 -3.51 0.98 8.29
N GLY A 102 -3.93 1.57 9.41
CA GLY A 102 -3.93 0.91 10.72
C GLY A 102 -4.88 -0.30 10.78
N LEU A 103 -6.18 -0.05 10.63
CA LEU A 103 -7.23 -1.07 10.73
C LEU A 103 -7.36 -1.84 9.41
N THR A 104 -7.64 -1.15 8.31
CA THR A 104 -8.01 -1.82 7.06
C THR A 104 -6.82 -2.56 6.44
N SER A 105 -5.70 -1.87 6.21
CA SER A 105 -4.56 -2.51 5.55
C SER A 105 -3.83 -3.49 6.46
N ASN A 106 -3.44 -3.08 7.66
CA ASN A 106 -2.56 -3.90 8.49
C ASN A 106 -3.33 -4.99 9.23
N LEU A 107 -4.43 -4.64 9.92
CA LEU A 107 -5.14 -5.60 10.76
C LEU A 107 -6.09 -6.51 9.98
N LEU A 108 -6.87 -5.95 9.05
CA LEU A 108 -7.88 -6.73 8.32
C LEU A 108 -7.30 -7.44 7.09
N LEU A 109 -6.48 -6.78 6.28
CA LEU A 109 -6.05 -7.34 4.99
C LEU A 109 -4.71 -8.08 5.04
N LYS A 110 -3.63 -7.45 5.53
CA LYS A 110 -2.28 -8.04 5.43
C LYS A 110 -2.16 -9.39 6.13
N GLU A 111 -2.71 -9.51 7.34
CA GLU A 111 -2.63 -10.76 8.11
C GLU A 111 -3.55 -11.85 7.55
N ASN A 112 -4.66 -11.49 6.89
CA ASN A 112 -5.70 -12.45 6.51
C ASN A 112 -5.79 -12.74 5.00
N TRP A 113 -5.18 -11.94 4.12
CA TRP A 113 -5.29 -12.16 2.68
C TRP A 113 -4.30 -13.22 2.16
N GLY A 114 -3.11 -13.32 2.76
CA GLY A 114 -2.15 -14.40 2.54
C GLY A 114 -1.49 -14.51 1.15
N ARG A 115 -1.89 -13.69 0.17
CA ARG A 115 -1.42 -13.82 -1.23
C ARG A 115 0.11 -13.63 -1.34
N PRO A 116 0.83 -14.59 -1.95
CA PRO A 116 2.25 -14.45 -2.22
C PRO A 116 2.51 -13.38 -3.29
N ARG A 117 3.56 -12.59 -3.08
CA ARG A 117 4.03 -11.58 -4.05
C ARG A 117 4.82 -12.25 -5.18
N PRO A 118 4.96 -11.63 -6.36
CA PRO A 118 5.73 -12.20 -7.47
C PRO A 118 7.13 -12.69 -7.05
N ASN A 119 7.90 -11.89 -6.32
CA ASN A 119 9.23 -12.30 -5.84
C ASN A 119 9.27 -13.43 -4.80
N SER A 120 8.12 -13.94 -4.37
CA SER A 120 8.03 -15.08 -3.46
C SER A 120 7.50 -16.35 -4.13
N VAL A 121 7.05 -16.27 -5.39
CA VAL A 121 6.52 -17.44 -6.11
C VAL A 121 7.61 -18.20 -6.87
N GLN A 122 7.39 -19.50 -7.09
CA GLN A 122 8.35 -20.40 -7.75
C GLN A 122 8.81 -19.92 -9.13
N GLN A 123 7.94 -19.26 -9.88
CA GLN A 123 8.25 -18.70 -11.20
C GLN A 123 9.37 -17.64 -11.17
N PHE A 124 9.59 -17.02 -10.01
CA PHE A 124 10.58 -15.95 -9.83
C PHE A 124 11.60 -16.30 -8.74
N ALA A 125 12.02 -17.57 -8.71
CA ALA A 125 12.99 -18.13 -7.77
C ALA A 125 12.57 -18.05 -6.29
N GLY A 126 11.27 -17.93 -6.02
CA GLY A 126 10.69 -18.09 -4.68
C GLY A 126 10.25 -19.52 -4.39
N THR A 127 9.52 -19.73 -3.30
CA THR A 127 9.06 -21.05 -2.84
C THR A 127 7.54 -21.21 -2.84
N ALA A 128 6.79 -20.10 -2.88
CA ALA A 128 5.34 -20.11 -2.81
C ALA A 128 4.70 -20.50 -4.16
N THR A 129 3.54 -21.14 -4.10
CA THR A 129 2.72 -21.38 -5.29
C THR A 129 1.97 -20.11 -5.67
N PHE A 130 1.94 -19.77 -6.96
CA PHE A 130 1.16 -18.63 -7.45
C PHE A 130 -0.33 -18.76 -7.09
N GLN A 131 -0.95 -17.65 -6.69
CA GLN A 131 -2.38 -17.57 -6.43
C GLN A 131 -3.00 -16.33 -7.11
N PRO A 132 -4.18 -16.48 -7.74
CA PRO A 132 -4.89 -15.36 -8.36
C PRO A 132 -5.36 -14.36 -7.30
N TRP A 133 -5.45 -13.08 -7.68
CA TRP A 133 -5.66 -11.98 -6.74
C TRP A 133 -6.94 -12.06 -5.90
N TRP A 134 -7.99 -12.69 -6.43
CA TRP A 134 -9.31 -12.83 -5.81
C TRP A 134 -9.44 -14.03 -4.87
N ARG A 135 -8.43 -14.91 -4.82
CA ARG A 135 -8.39 -16.04 -3.88
C ARG A 135 -7.55 -15.67 -2.66
N PRO A 136 -8.15 -15.50 -1.47
CA PRO A 136 -7.39 -15.41 -0.23
C PRO A 136 -6.76 -16.77 0.09
N SER A 137 -5.58 -16.72 0.73
CA SER A 137 -4.76 -17.90 1.05
C SER A 137 -4.91 -18.40 2.49
N ALA A 138 -5.70 -17.69 3.30
CA ALA A 138 -5.96 -18.01 4.71
C ALA A 138 -7.11 -19.00 4.88
#